data_AF-A0A0P9FP25-F1
#
_entry.id   AF-A0A0P9FP25-F1
#
_cell.length_a   1.000
_cell.length_b   1.000
_cell.length_c   1.000
_cell.angle_alpha   90.00
_cell.angle_beta   90.00
_cell.angle_gamma   90.00
#
_symmetry.space_group_name_H-M   'P 1'
#
loop_
_entity.id
_entity.type
_entity.pdbx_description
1 polymer ?
#
loop_
_entity_poly.entity_id
_entity_poly.type
_entity_poly.pdbx_seq_one_letter_code
_entity_poly.pdbx_strand_id
1 'polypeptide(L)'
;YNKELFQKVGAEPPKTIEEFEAVADKFKAIDVVPMAMADKDNFRGGHLLTNLALKKYGFQKTEDLMSGKAKWNDPDMVSLLQTMKNWQDKGIFGKNMVTTDGNAITSMFLGGKSAMMFEGVWAISSIAASPIADKIGVIPFPGYKDKPEFKDNWFGGAGGYSVSKEVTGAKKDATIKLLKFLTSVDAFKYFLKETKGGVYPVKMDSGSAPVDPVTAEYVKAQSTAKDFKGEIEEYSPIMQLQDKVRNEVQGMFAGNPPQKTADTIQSFVDSNKK
;
A
#
# COMPACT_ATOMS: atom_id res chain seq x y z
N TYR A 1 -12.42 3.83 1.39
CA TYR A 1 -13.31 3.83 2.57
C TYR A 1 -14.76 3.78 2.11
N ASN A 2 -15.67 3.26 2.94
CA ASN A 2 -17.10 3.15 2.65
C ASN A 2 -17.83 4.39 3.22
N LYS A 3 -18.37 5.25 2.35
CA LYS A 3 -18.98 6.53 2.73
C LYS A 3 -20.19 6.35 3.65
N GLU A 4 -21.01 5.31 3.42
CA GLU A 4 -22.20 5.04 4.25
C GLU A 4 -21.82 4.62 5.67
N LEU A 5 -20.77 3.81 5.83
CA LEU A 5 -20.29 3.42 7.15
C LEU A 5 -19.74 4.62 7.94
N PHE A 6 -19.03 5.53 7.28
CA PHE A 6 -18.56 6.78 7.89
C PHE A 6 -19.72 7.69 8.29
N GLN A 7 -20.72 7.86 7.42
CA GLN A 7 -21.94 8.60 7.74
C GLN A 7 -22.68 7.98 8.93
N LYS A 8 -22.80 6.65 8.99
CA LYS A 8 -23.49 5.93 10.06
C LYS A 8 -22.87 6.18 11.45
N VAL A 9 -21.56 6.36 11.53
CA VAL A 9 -20.85 6.63 12.80
C VAL A 9 -20.60 8.12 13.05
N GLY A 10 -21.12 9.00 12.18
CA GLY A 10 -20.90 10.44 12.26
C GLY A 10 -19.41 10.79 12.30
N ALA A 11 -18.63 10.25 11.37
CA ALA A 11 -17.20 10.50 11.28
C ALA A 11 -16.79 10.91 9.86
N GLU A 12 -15.73 11.70 9.82
CA GLU A 12 -15.05 12.06 8.57
C GLU A 12 -13.90 11.09 8.28
N PRO A 13 -13.52 10.88 7.00
CA PRO A 13 -12.33 10.12 6.64
C PRO A 13 -11.07 10.71 7.31
N PRO A 14 -10.23 9.89 7.98
CA PRO A 14 -9.11 10.39 8.76
C PRO A 14 -8.00 10.92 7.86
N LYS A 15 -7.44 12.08 8.21
CA LYS A 15 -6.28 12.68 7.54
C LYS A 15 -4.98 12.38 8.27
N THR A 16 -5.07 12.06 9.56
CA THR A 16 -3.92 11.68 10.38
C THR A 16 -4.09 10.32 11.05
N ILE A 17 -2.98 9.71 11.44
CA ILE A 17 -2.95 8.44 12.15
C ILE A 17 -3.74 8.53 13.46
N GLU A 18 -3.64 9.65 14.18
CA GLU A 18 -4.38 9.87 15.43
C GLU A 18 -5.90 9.96 15.19
N GLU A 19 -6.32 10.56 14.07
CA GLU A 19 -7.74 10.56 13.68
C GLU A 19 -8.22 9.17 13.25
N PHE A 20 -7.36 8.42 12.57
CA PHE A 20 -7.61 7.04 12.17
C PHE A 20 -7.81 6.13 13.39
N GLU A 21 -6.92 6.22 14.39
CA GLU A 21 -7.05 5.47 15.63
C GLU A 21 -8.32 5.85 16.40
N ALA A 22 -8.67 7.15 16.46
CA ALA A 22 -9.87 7.61 17.13
C ALA A 22 -11.17 7.15 16.44
N VAL A 23 -11.21 7.09 15.10
CA VAL A 23 -12.40 6.62 14.38
C VAL A 23 -12.53 5.09 14.40
N ALA A 24 -11.43 4.35 14.57
CA ALA A 24 -11.44 2.89 14.61
C ALA A 24 -12.34 2.34 15.72
N ASP A 25 -12.37 2.99 16.89
CA ASP A 25 -13.24 2.58 18.01
C ASP A 25 -14.73 2.71 17.67
N LYS A 26 -15.12 3.71 16.87
CA LYS A 26 -16.51 3.87 16.42
C LYS A 26 -16.96 2.72 15.52
N PHE A 27 -16.09 2.24 14.63
CA PHE A 27 -16.42 1.11 13.75
C PHE A 27 -16.49 -0.22 14.51
N LYS A 28 -15.57 -0.43 15.46
CA LYS A 28 -15.63 -1.61 16.34
C LYS A 28 -16.92 -1.66 17.15
N ALA A 29 -17.44 -0.52 17.61
CA ALA A 29 -18.70 -0.44 18.36
C ALA A 29 -19.94 -0.89 17.57
N ILE A 30 -19.84 -1.02 16.24
CA ILE A 30 -20.90 -1.50 15.35
C ILE A 30 -20.52 -2.80 14.64
N ASP A 31 -19.55 -3.55 15.17
CA ASP A 31 -19.02 -4.81 14.63
C ASP A 31 -18.48 -4.72 13.19
N VAL A 32 -17.96 -3.54 12.83
CA VAL A 32 -17.31 -3.30 11.54
C VAL A 32 -15.80 -3.26 11.73
N VAL A 33 -15.06 -4.00 10.90
CA VAL A 33 -13.60 -3.95 10.90
C VAL A 33 -13.14 -2.54 10.47
N PRO A 34 -12.34 -1.83 11.29
CA PRO A 34 -11.93 -0.47 10.95
C PRO A 34 -11.23 -0.36 9.60
N MET A 35 -10.20 -1.18 9.36
CA MET A 35 -9.44 -1.18 8.11
C MET A 35 -9.02 -2.59 7.73
N ALA A 36 -9.73 -3.21 6.78
CA ALA A 36 -9.35 -4.54 6.31
C ALA A 36 -7.95 -4.51 5.68
N MET A 37 -7.11 -5.43 6.12
CA MET A 37 -5.77 -5.67 5.58
C MET A 37 -5.52 -7.17 5.54
N ALA A 38 -4.88 -7.62 4.47
CA ALA A 38 -4.45 -8.98 4.24
C ALA A 38 -2.93 -9.03 4.40
N ASP A 39 -2.38 -10.15 4.84
CA ASP A 39 -0.93 -10.32 4.88
C ASP A 39 -0.46 -11.73 4.53
N LYS A 40 -1.31 -12.57 3.89
CA LYS A 40 -0.89 -13.89 3.38
C LYS A 40 0.31 -13.81 2.44
N ASP A 41 0.34 -12.79 1.58
CA ASP A 41 1.41 -12.57 0.61
C ASP A 41 2.58 -11.73 1.17
N ASN A 42 2.59 -11.42 2.47
CA ASN A 42 3.56 -10.64 3.27
C ASN A 42 3.92 -9.20 2.81
N PHE A 43 3.72 -8.87 1.54
CA PHE A 43 4.13 -7.57 1.01
C PHE A 43 3.31 -6.41 1.57
N ARG A 44 2.05 -6.65 1.97
CA ARG A 44 1.17 -5.61 2.52
C ARG A 44 1.69 -5.12 3.87
N GLY A 45 2.23 -6.02 4.70
CA GLY A 45 2.96 -5.66 5.92
C GLY A 45 4.14 -4.72 5.65
N GLY A 46 4.98 -5.06 4.66
CA GLY A 46 6.10 -4.20 4.24
C GLY A 46 5.65 -2.84 3.67
N HIS A 47 4.57 -2.84 2.88
CA HIS A 47 3.96 -1.60 2.37
C HIS A 47 3.42 -0.71 3.50
N LEU A 48 2.83 -1.30 4.54
CA LEU A 48 2.35 -0.56 5.70
C LEU A 48 3.52 0.05 6.47
N LEU A 49 4.59 -0.72 6.73
CA LEU A 49 5.80 -0.21 7.36
C LEU A 49 6.39 0.98 6.58
N THR A 50 6.49 0.84 5.25
CA THR A 50 6.97 1.90 4.36
C THR A 50 6.09 3.15 4.43
N ASN A 51 4.76 3.00 4.38
CA ASN A 51 3.85 4.13 4.50
C ASN A 51 4.03 4.85 5.84
N LEU A 52 4.07 4.11 6.96
CA LEU A 52 4.26 4.69 8.28
C LEU A 52 5.60 5.43 8.39
N ALA A 53 6.70 4.82 7.90
CA ALA A 53 8.02 5.44 7.90
C ALA A 53 8.05 6.72 7.05
N LEU A 54 7.49 6.66 5.84
CA LEU A 54 7.46 7.80 4.93
C LEU A 54 6.64 8.98 5.48
N LYS A 55 5.52 8.69 6.17
CA LYS A 55 4.68 9.71 6.80
C LYS A 55 5.26 10.27 8.09
N LYS A 56 6.10 9.52 8.80
CA LYS A 56 6.69 9.96 10.09
C LYS A 56 8.05 10.62 9.93
N TYR A 57 8.89 10.09 9.06
CA TYR A 57 10.31 10.45 8.96
C TYR A 57 10.72 10.92 7.56
N GLY A 58 9.81 10.88 6.58
CA GLY A 58 10.12 11.19 5.20
C GLY A 58 11.04 10.17 4.55
N PHE A 59 11.54 10.48 3.35
CA PHE A 59 12.44 9.60 2.62
C PHE A 59 13.84 9.49 3.25
N GLN A 60 14.24 10.49 4.06
CA GLN A 60 15.54 10.51 4.73
C GLN A 60 15.78 9.26 5.58
N LYS A 61 14.75 8.71 6.23
CA LYS A 61 14.90 7.49 7.03
C LYS A 61 15.30 6.29 6.16
N THR A 62 14.77 6.18 4.95
CA THR A 62 15.20 5.17 3.98
C THR A 62 16.67 5.36 3.62
N GLU A 63 17.08 6.58 3.28
CA GLU A 63 18.48 6.89 2.94
C GLU A 63 19.45 6.59 4.10
N ASP A 64 19.04 6.89 5.33
CA ASP A 64 19.83 6.63 6.52
C ASP A 64 19.94 5.13 6.83
N LEU A 65 18.86 4.34 6.64
CA LEU A 65 18.91 2.89 6.77
C LEU A 65 19.82 2.26 5.71
N MET A 66 19.76 2.74 4.46
CA MET A 66 20.57 2.20 3.36
C MET A 66 22.05 2.56 3.51
N SER A 67 22.36 3.77 3.98
CA SER A 67 23.73 4.20 4.25
C SER A 67 24.28 3.69 5.59
N GLY A 68 23.45 3.08 6.42
CA GLY A 68 23.82 2.58 7.74
C GLY A 68 23.96 3.66 8.82
N LYS A 69 23.53 4.90 8.55
CA LYS A 69 23.42 5.98 9.54
C LYS A 69 22.30 5.71 10.56
N ALA A 70 21.23 5.05 10.12
CA ALA A 70 20.17 4.52 10.96
C ALA A 70 20.26 2.99 11.01
N LYS A 71 19.63 2.40 12.02
CA LYS A 71 19.54 0.94 12.19
C LYS A 71 18.09 0.51 12.15
N TRP A 72 17.84 -0.68 11.63
CA TRP A 72 16.50 -1.27 11.60
C TRP A 72 15.93 -1.53 12.99
N ASN A 73 16.79 -1.65 14.01
CA ASN A 73 16.42 -1.81 15.41
C ASN A 73 16.60 -0.56 16.27
N ASP A 74 16.70 0.62 15.64
CA ASP A 74 16.64 1.87 16.38
C ASP A 74 15.22 2.17 16.92
N PRO A 75 15.09 3.05 17.93
CA PRO A 75 13.79 3.34 18.55
C PRO A 75 12.70 3.80 17.57
N ASP A 76 13.08 4.51 16.51
CA ASP A 76 12.14 5.00 15.51
C ASP A 76 11.48 3.84 14.76
N MET A 77 12.27 2.90 14.25
CA MET A 77 11.76 1.75 13.48
C MET A 77 10.99 0.78 14.38
N VAL A 78 11.47 0.55 15.60
CA VAL A 78 10.77 -0.27 16.60
C VAL A 78 9.41 0.36 16.94
N SER A 79 9.31 1.69 17.02
CA SER A 79 8.04 2.38 17.27
C SER A 79 7.03 2.20 16.13
N LEU A 80 7.47 2.15 14.87
CA LEU A 80 6.58 1.89 13.73
C LEU A 80 6.04 0.46 13.78
N LEU A 81 6.92 -0.52 14.01
CA LEU A 81 6.55 -1.93 14.19
C LEU A 81 5.58 -2.10 15.38
N GLN A 82 5.84 -1.39 16.48
CA GLN A 82 4.94 -1.39 17.64
C GLN A 82 3.56 -0.81 17.30
N THR A 83 3.50 0.24 16.46
CA THR A 83 2.22 0.80 15.98
C THR A 83 1.43 -0.24 15.19
N MET A 84 2.08 -0.92 14.24
CA MET A 84 1.45 -1.98 13.45
C MET A 84 0.95 -3.14 14.33
N LYS A 85 1.78 -3.58 15.29
CA LYS A 85 1.40 -4.63 16.25
C LYS A 85 0.22 -4.21 17.12
N ASN A 86 0.23 -2.97 17.62
CA ASN A 86 -0.87 -2.41 18.41
C ASN A 86 -2.18 -2.38 17.62
N TRP A 87 -2.14 -2.03 16.34
CA TRP A 87 -3.34 -2.03 15.50
C TRP A 87 -3.89 -3.44 15.31
N GLN A 88 -3.02 -4.42 15.08
CA GLN A 88 -3.44 -5.81 15.01
C GLN A 88 -4.06 -6.29 16.33
N ASP A 89 -3.39 -6.04 17.46
CA ASP A 89 -3.85 -6.48 18.78
C ASP A 89 -5.18 -5.81 19.18
N LYS A 90 -5.41 -4.57 18.73
CA LYS A 90 -6.68 -3.85 18.87
C LYS A 90 -7.76 -4.29 17.87
N GLY A 91 -7.46 -5.25 16.99
CA GLY A 91 -8.39 -5.77 15.98
C GLY A 91 -8.68 -4.82 14.83
N ILE A 92 -7.86 -3.78 14.63
CA ILE A 92 -8.08 -2.75 13.59
C ILE A 92 -8.07 -3.36 12.19
N PHE A 93 -7.21 -4.36 11.96
CA PHE A 93 -7.08 -5.05 10.67
C PHE A 93 -8.12 -6.15 10.42
N GLY A 94 -8.92 -6.48 11.45
CA GLY A 94 -9.71 -7.70 11.47
C GLY A 94 -8.93 -8.90 12.01
N LYS A 95 -9.53 -10.09 11.93
CA LYS A 95 -8.96 -11.34 12.42
C LYS A 95 -8.18 -12.05 11.31
N ASN A 96 -7.20 -12.87 11.68
CA ASN A 96 -6.51 -13.81 10.78
C ASN A 96 -5.82 -13.14 9.57
N MET A 97 -5.30 -11.91 9.72
CA MET A 97 -4.66 -11.17 8.64
C MET A 97 -3.55 -11.98 7.93
N VAL A 98 -2.72 -12.71 8.68
CA VAL A 98 -1.61 -13.54 8.15
C VAL A 98 -2.08 -14.66 7.21
N THR A 99 -3.34 -15.11 7.31
CA THR A 99 -3.89 -16.16 6.43
C THR A 99 -4.91 -15.63 5.42
N THR A 100 -5.25 -14.35 5.50
CA THR A 100 -6.23 -13.69 4.63
C THR A 100 -5.55 -13.14 3.38
N ASP A 101 -6.16 -13.34 2.21
CA ASP A 101 -5.67 -12.83 0.92
C ASP A 101 -6.37 -11.53 0.47
N GLY A 102 -5.84 -10.91 -0.60
CA GLY A 102 -6.36 -9.66 -1.15
C GLY A 102 -7.82 -9.72 -1.63
N ASN A 103 -8.23 -10.85 -2.19
CA ASN A 103 -9.60 -11.03 -2.68
C ASN A 103 -10.60 -11.11 -1.52
N ALA A 104 -10.20 -11.76 -0.42
CA ALA A 104 -10.98 -11.85 0.79
C ALA A 104 -11.21 -10.48 1.45
N ILE A 105 -10.18 -9.63 1.58
CA ILE A 105 -10.36 -8.27 2.12
C ILE A 105 -11.17 -7.37 1.18
N THR A 106 -11.02 -7.53 -0.13
CA THR A 106 -11.82 -6.80 -1.12
C THR A 106 -13.30 -7.19 -0.98
N SER A 107 -13.60 -8.49 -0.89
CA SER A 107 -14.96 -8.99 -0.67
C SER A 107 -15.55 -8.51 0.66
N MET A 108 -14.76 -8.52 1.73
CA MET A 108 -15.15 -8.00 3.05
C MET A 108 -15.52 -6.51 2.99
N PHE A 109 -14.69 -5.70 2.31
CA PHE A 109 -14.93 -4.28 2.13
C PHE A 109 -16.17 -4.00 1.30
N LEU A 110 -16.32 -4.68 0.16
CA LEU A 110 -17.50 -4.55 -0.72
C LEU A 110 -18.79 -5.03 -0.07
N GLY A 111 -18.71 -6.01 0.84
CA GLY A 111 -19.83 -6.48 1.65
C GLY A 111 -20.17 -5.58 2.85
N GLY A 112 -19.50 -4.43 3.01
CA GLY A 112 -19.73 -3.51 4.13
C GLY A 112 -19.31 -4.05 5.49
N LYS A 113 -18.42 -5.06 5.53
CA LYS A 113 -17.89 -5.65 6.76
C LYS A 113 -16.61 -4.97 7.25
N SER A 114 -16.02 -4.10 6.44
CA SER A 114 -14.97 -3.17 6.86
C SER A 114 -15.27 -1.73 6.41
N ALA A 115 -14.88 -0.76 7.23
CA ALA A 115 -15.07 0.66 6.94
C ALA A 115 -14.02 1.20 5.95
N MET A 116 -12.80 0.70 6.06
CA MET A 116 -11.67 1.01 5.19
C MET A 116 -11.02 -0.28 4.70
N MET A 117 -10.20 -0.15 3.66
CA MET A 117 -9.34 -1.21 3.15
C MET A 117 -7.98 -0.59 2.81
N PHE A 118 -6.90 -1.18 3.30
CA PHE A 118 -5.55 -0.82 2.90
C PHE A 118 -5.12 -1.74 1.76
N GLU A 119 -5.04 -1.18 0.55
CA GLU A 119 -4.75 -1.95 -0.66
C GLU A 119 -4.14 -1.05 -1.74
N GLY A 120 -3.43 -1.67 -2.69
CA GLY A 120 -2.87 -0.96 -3.83
C GLY A 120 -3.88 -0.63 -4.93
N VAL A 121 -3.42 0.17 -5.90
CA VAL A 121 -4.24 0.66 -7.02
C VAL A 121 -4.79 -0.43 -7.91
N TRP A 122 -4.21 -1.64 -7.89
CA TRP A 122 -4.70 -2.80 -8.63
C TRP A 122 -6.13 -3.23 -8.20
N ALA A 123 -6.58 -2.90 -6.99
CA ALA A 123 -7.93 -3.21 -6.55
C ALA A 123 -9.00 -2.28 -7.15
N ILE A 124 -8.61 -1.11 -7.69
CA ILE A 124 -9.56 -0.08 -8.15
C ILE A 124 -10.53 -0.64 -9.20
N SER A 125 -10.03 -1.37 -10.20
CA SER A 125 -10.90 -1.94 -11.25
C SER A 125 -11.95 -2.91 -10.68
N SER A 126 -11.60 -3.72 -9.67
CA SER A 126 -12.54 -4.63 -9.03
C SER A 126 -13.59 -3.88 -8.21
N ILE A 127 -13.19 -2.84 -7.49
CA ILE A 127 -14.10 -2.00 -6.69
C ILE A 127 -15.03 -1.18 -7.60
N ALA A 128 -14.50 -0.64 -8.70
CA ALA A 128 -15.23 0.12 -9.72
C ALA A 128 -16.35 -0.71 -10.37
N ALA A 129 -16.12 -2.01 -10.56
CA ALA A 129 -17.12 -2.94 -11.08
C ALA A 129 -18.21 -3.32 -10.06
N SER A 130 -18.08 -2.92 -8.79
CA SER A 130 -19.02 -3.29 -7.73
C SER A 130 -20.29 -2.44 -7.73
N PRO A 131 -21.43 -2.98 -7.24
CA PRO A 131 -22.68 -2.21 -7.11
C PRO A 131 -22.62 -1.03 -6.13
N ILE A 132 -21.54 -0.88 -5.36
CA ILE A 132 -21.37 0.19 -4.36
C ILE A 132 -20.30 1.20 -4.76
N ALA A 133 -19.83 1.18 -6.01
CA ALA A 133 -18.73 2.01 -6.49
C ALA A 133 -18.93 3.51 -6.19
N ASP A 134 -20.16 4.01 -6.30
CA ASP A 134 -20.57 5.39 -5.98
C ASP A 134 -20.45 5.75 -4.49
N LYS A 135 -20.50 4.75 -3.62
CA LYS A 135 -20.39 4.86 -2.15
C LYS A 135 -18.96 4.69 -1.65
N ILE A 136 -18.00 4.44 -2.54
CA ILE A 136 -16.60 4.35 -2.16
C ILE A 136 -15.93 5.71 -2.31
N GLY A 137 -15.07 6.04 -1.36
CA GLY A 137 -14.10 7.13 -1.51
C GLY A 137 -12.67 6.63 -1.33
N VAL A 138 -11.73 7.40 -1.85
CA VAL A 138 -10.28 7.14 -1.77
C VAL A 138 -9.63 8.33 -1.08
N ILE A 139 -8.78 8.05 -0.10
CA ILE A 139 -7.99 9.06 0.61
C ILE A 139 -6.51 8.71 0.55
N PRO A 140 -5.61 9.70 0.65
CA PRO A 140 -4.20 9.43 0.92
C PRO A 140 -4.07 8.60 2.21
N PHE A 141 -3.02 7.78 2.31
CA PHE A 141 -2.70 7.16 3.59
C PHE A 141 -2.49 8.27 4.65
N PRO A 142 -3.07 8.16 5.87
CA PRO A 142 -3.04 9.24 6.84
C PRO A 142 -1.62 9.65 7.25
N GLY A 143 -1.38 10.95 7.40
CA GLY A 143 -0.10 11.48 7.90
C GLY A 143 -0.02 11.49 9.43
N TYR A 144 1.00 12.12 10.00
CA TYR A 144 1.06 12.37 11.45
C TYR A 144 0.82 13.86 11.75
N LYS A 145 0.09 14.16 12.83
CA LYS A 145 -0.19 15.55 13.24
C LYS A 145 1.07 16.35 13.51
N ASP A 146 2.09 15.71 14.07
CA ASP A 146 3.38 16.32 14.41
C ASP A 146 4.39 16.34 13.25
N LYS A 147 4.00 15.79 12.08
CA LYS A 147 4.81 15.75 10.86
C LYS A 147 4.00 16.13 9.60
N PRO A 148 3.34 17.30 9.59
CA PRO A 148 2.49 17.72 8.47
C PRO A 148 3.27 17.88 7.15
N GLU A 149 4.58 18.09 7.19
CA GLU A 149 5.45 18.22 6.03
C GLU A 149 5.52 16.96 5.16
N PHE A 150 5.30 15.77 5.75
CA PHE A 150 5.38 14.48 5.04
C PHE A 150 4.04 13.93 4.58
N LYS A 151 2.93 14.62 4.89
CA LYS A 151 1.56 14.13 4.59
C LYS A 151 1.33 13.86 3.09
N ASP A 152 2.05 14.57 2.20
CA ASP A 152 1.90 14.47 0.75
C ASP A 152 2.95 13.55 0.08
N ASN A 153 3.79 12.85 0.86
CA ASN A 153 4.69 11.81 0.35
C ASN A 153 3.93 10.49 0.23
N TRP A 154 3.89 9.89 -0.96
CA TRP A 154 3.13 8.66 -1.20
C TRP A 154 4.05 7.47 -1.39
N PHE A 155 3.65 6.33 -0.84
CA PHE A 155 4.21 5.06 -1.27
C PHE A 155 3.62 4.69 -2.63
N GLY A 156 4.49 4.31 -3.56
CA GLY A 156 4.11 3.86 -4.88
C GLY A 156 5.26 3.95 -5.86
N GLY A 157 5.10 3.28 -7.00
CA GLY A 157 6.07 3.24 -8.07
C GLY A 157 5.43 2.78 -9.37
N ALA A 158 6.14 2.93 -10.47
CA ALA A 158 5.71 2.40 -11.76
C ALA A 158 6.15 0.94 -11.89
N GLY A 159 5.20 0.04 -12.14
CA GLY A 159 5.52 -1.28 -12.65
C GLY A 159 6.11 -1.17 -14.06
N GLY A 160 7.03 -2.07 -14.41
CA GLY A 160 7.69 -2.08 -15.71
C GLY A 160 7.93 -3.50 -16.22
N TYR A 161 8.23 -3.59 -17.51
CA TYR A 161 8.65 -4.84 -18.12
C TYR A 161 10.18 -4.85 -18.25
N SER A 162 10.80 -5.97 -17.86
CA SER A 162 12.22 -6.22 -18.06
C SER A 162 12.41 -7.31 -19.10
N VAL A 163 13.43 -7.16 -19.96
CA VAL A 163 13.83 -8.19 -20.93
C VAL A 163 15.15 -8.79 -20.48
N SER A 164 15.18 -10.11 -20.29
CA SER A 164 16.42 -10.82 -19.98
C SER A 164 17.45 -10.61 -21.09
N LYS A 165 18.72 -10.39 -20.70
CA LYS A 165 19.85 -10.23 -21.65
C LYS A 165 20.05 -11.46 -22.54
N GLU A 166 19.58 -12.63 -22.09
CA GLU A 166 19.66 -13.90 -22.82
C GLU A 166 18.69 -13.97 -24.01
N VAL A 167 17.69 -13.09 -24.07
CA VAL A 167 16.74 -13.03 -25.19
C VAL A 167 17.38 -12.28 -26.36
N THR A 168 17.72 -13.01 -27.42
CA THR A 168 18.42 -12.50 -28.61
C THR A 168 17.70 -12.83 -29.92
N GLY A 169 18.17 -12.24 -31.03
CA GLY A 169 17.65 -12.48 -32.38
C GLY A 169 16.16 -12.18 -32.54
N ALA A 170 15.48 -12.95 -33.40
CA ALA A 170 14.05 -12.77 -33.70
C ALA A 170 13.14 -12.82 -32.44
N LYS A 171 13.54 -13.55 -31.39
CA LYS A 171 12.81 -13.57 -30.12
C LYS A 171 12.88 -12.22 -29.40
N LYS A 172 14.02 -11.54 -29.46
CA LYS A 172 14.19 -10.18 -28.92
C LYS A 172 13.27 -9.21 -29.66
N ASP A 173 13.26 -9.25 -30.99
CA ASP A 173 12.43 -8.34 -31.80
C ASP A 173 10.93 -8.54 -31.51
N ALA A 174 10.47 -9.80 -31.44
CA ALA A 174 9.11 -10.12 -31.07
C ALA A 174 8.76 -9.66 -29.64
N THR A 175 9.67 -9.86 -28.68
CA THR A 175 9.50 -9.41 -27.29
C THR A 175 9.36 -7.90 -27.22
N ILE A 176 10.25 -7.15 -27.89
CA ILE A 176 10.18 -5.69 -27.93
C ILE A 176 8.89 -5.21 -28.61
N LYS A 177 8.43 -5.88 -29.67
CA LYS A 177 7.15 -5.56 -30.32
C LYS A 177 5.97 -5.75 -29.37
N LEU A 178 5.94 -6.85 -28.61
CA LEU A 178 4.92 -7.11 -27.60
C LEU A 178 4.94 -6.03 -26.51
N LEU A 179 6.11 -5.71 -25.96
CA LEU A 179 6.22 -4.70 -24.92
C LEU A 179 5.77 -3.32 -25.40
N LYS A 180 6.12 -2.92 -26.63
CA LYS A 180 5.62 -1.67 -27.25
C LYS A 180 4.10 -1.66 -27.38
N PHE A 181 3.48 -2.79 -27.69
CA PHE A 181 2.03 -2.89 -27.74
C PHE A 181 1.43 -2.78 -26.33
N LEU A 182 1.92 -3.56 -25.38
CA LEU A 182 1.41 -3.58 -23.99
C LEU A 182 1.53 -2.21 -23.29
N THR A 183 2.50 -1.38 -23.68
CA THR A 183 2.69 -0.02 -23.15
C THR A 183 2.13 1.08 -24.05
N SER A 184 1.41 0.73 -25.12
CA SER A 184 0.81 1.71 -26.02
C SER A 184 -0.47 2.32 -25.46
N VAL A 185 -0.78 3.55 -25.86
CA VAL A 185 -2.05 4.22 -25.54
C VAL A 185 -3.25 3.39 -25.97
N ASP A 186 -3.18 2.70 -27.11
CA ASP A 186 -4.28 1.88 -27.62
C ASP A 186 -4.54 0.65 -26.74
N ALA A 187 -3.50 -0.02 -26.25
CA ALA A 187 -3.67 -1.11 -25.29
C ALA A 187 -4.29 -0.63 -23.97
N PHE A 188 -3.87 0.54 -23.47
CA PHE A 188 -4.47 1.10 -22.26
C PHE A 188 -5.91 1.58 -22.45
N LYS A 189 -6.27 2.14 -23.62
CA LYS A 189 -7.67 2.43 -23.99
C LYS A 189 -8.51 1.17 -24.05
N TYR A 190 -7.96 0.09 -24.62
CA TYR A 190 -8.61 -1.21 -24.63
C TYR A 190 -8.85 -1.71 -23.20
N PHE A 191 -7.83 -1.70 -22.34
CA PHE A 191 -7.99 -2.10 -20.95
C PHE A 191 -9.04 -1.27 -20.22
N LEU A 192 -8.99 0.06 -20.33
CA LEU A 192 -9.97 0.95 -19.69
C LEU A 192 -11.41 0.61 -20.10
N LYS A 193 -11.63 0.34 -21.39
CA LYS A 193 -12.95 -0.05 -21.91
C LYS A 193 -13.44 -1.37 -21.29
N GLU A 194 -12.56 -2.37 -21.20
CA GLU A 194 -12.92 -3.71 -20.74
C GLU A 194 -13.04 -3.80 -19.22
N THR A 195 -12.15 -3.14 -18.48
CA THR A 195 -12.14 -3.18 -17.00
C THR A 195 -13.06 -2.14 -16.38
N LYS A 196 -13.52 -1.16 -17.17
CA LYS A 196 -14.38 -0.04 -16.73
C LYS A 196 -13.79 0.75 -15.55
N GLY A 197 -12.47 0.77 -15.44
CA GLY A 197 -11.74 1.43 -14.35
C GLY A 197 -10.31 0.93 -14.19
N GLY A 198 -9.46 1.70 -13.51
CA GLY A 198 -8.05 1.35 -13.29
C GLY A 198 -7.09 2.55 -13.38
N VAL A 199 -5.85 2.33 -12.95
CA VAL A 199 -4.78 3.33 -13.00
C VAL A 199 -3.74 2.90 -14.03
N TYR A 200 -3.37 3.80 -14.94
CA TYR A 200 -2.48 3.50 -16.06
C TYR A 200 -1.26 4.43 -16.08
N PRO A 201 -0.07 3.91 -16.42
CA PRO A 201 1.19 4.67 -16.36
C PRO A 201 1.39 5.63 -17.55
N VAL A 202 0.34 5.94 -18.31
CA VAL A 202 0.38 6.84 -19.47
C VAL A 202 -0.62 7.97 -19.30
N LYS A 203 -0.22 9.18 -19.70
CA LYS A 203 -1.17 10.28 -19.89
C LYS A 203 -1.99 9.96 -21.14
N MET A 204 -3.21 9.49 -20.95
CA MET A 204 -4.16 9.33 -22.04
C MET A 204 -4.90 10.64 -22.21
N ASP A 205 -4.97 11.15 -23.44
CA ASP A 205 -6.02 12.07 -23.82
C ASP A 205 -7.31 11.24 -23.78
N SER A 206 -7.97 11.23 -22.61
CA SER A 206 -9.10 10.33 -22.36
C SER A 206 -10.31 10.65 -23.24
N GLY A 207 -10.28 11.80 -23.93
CA GLY A 207 -11.51 12.43 -24.40
C GLY A 207 -12.52 12.53 -23.26
N SER A 208 -13.77 12.79 -23.61
CA SER A 208 -14.92 12.79 -22.70
C SER A 208 -15.31 11.39 -22.15
N ALA A 209 -14.40 10.41 -22.15
CA ALA A 209 -14.71 9.08 -21.63
C ALA A 209 -14.96 9.18 -20.11
N PRO A 210 -16.15 8.80 -19.63
CA PRO A 210 -16.44 8.85 -18.20
C PRO A 210 -15.54 7.86 -17.47
N VAL A 211 -14.76 8.40 -16.53
CA VAL A 211 -13.99 7.60 -15.56
C VAL A 211 -14.95 7.17 -14.45
N ASP A 212 -14.86 5.93 -14.00
CA ASP A 212 -15.73 5.44 -12.92
C ASP A 212 -15.52 6.23 -11.62
N PRO A 213 -16.52 6.26 -10.71
CA PRO A 213 -16.45 7.06 -9.49
C PRO A 213 -15.23 6.74 -8.61
N VAL A 214 -14.79 5.49 -8.56
CA VAL A 214 -13.67 5.05 -7.70
C VAL A 214 -12.34 5.52 -8.28
N THR A 215 -12.14 5.37 -9.59
CA THR A 215 -10.96 5.92 -10.28
C THR A 215 -10.94 7.44 -10.19
N ALA A 216 -12.09 8.12 -10.29
CA ALA A 216 -12.16 9.58 -10.11
C ALA A 216 -11.76 10.02 -8.69
N GLU A 217 -12.23 9.31 -7.65
CA GLU A 217 -11.80 9.53 -6.26
C GLU A 217 -10.29 9.29 -6.09
N TYR A 218 -9.75 8.23 -6.70
CA TYR A 218 -8.31 7.97 -6.68
C TYR A 218 -7.52 9.08 -7.36
N VAL A 219 -7.89 9.51 -8.58
CA VAL A 219 -7.20 10.59 -9.31
C VAL A 219 -7.22 11.89 -8.50
N LYS A 220 -8.36 12.21 -7.87
CA LYS A 220 -8.48 13.35 -6.96
C LYS A 220 -7.51 13.22 -5.78
N ALA A 221 -7.47 12.08 -5.09
CA ALA A 221 -6.53 11.86 -3.99
C ALA A 221 -5.07 11.92 -4.47
N GLN A 222 -4.75 11.25 -5.57
CA GLN A 222 -3.41 11.20 -6.17
C GLN A 222 -2.89 12.59 -6.53
N SER A 223 -3.77 13.50 -6.96
CA SER A 223 -3.39 14.88 -7.30
C SER A 223 -2.81 15.68 -6.11
N THR A 224 -3.00 15.20 -4.87
CA THR A 224 -2.39 15.82 -3.69
C THR A 224 -0.99 15.28 -3.40
N ALA A 225 -0.53 14.24 -4.09
CA ALA A 225 0.81 13.69 -3.91
C ALA A 225 1.87 14.66 -4.44
N LYS A 226 2.92 14.89 -3.65
CA LYS A 226 4.10 15.67 -4.08
C LYS A 226 5.23 14.77 -4.59
N ASP A 227 5.31 13.56 -4.08
CA ASP A 227 6.38 12.61 -4.41
C ASP A 227 5.88 11.18 -4.22
N PHE A 228 6.50 10.24 -4.95
CA PHE A 228 6.28 8.81 -4.86
C PHE A 228 7.59 8.10 -4.53
N LYS A 229 7.57 7.26 -3.50
CA LYS A 229 8.72 6.44 -3.08
C LYS A 229 8.36 4.96 -3.07
N GLY A 230 9.34 4.14 -3.47
CA GLY A 230 9.26 2.69 -3.41
C GLY A 230 9.37 2.16 -1.98
N GLU A 231 9.36 0.84 -1.85
CA GLU A 231 9.57 0.18 -0.55
C GLU A 231 10.98 0.49 -0.01
N ILE A 232 11.16 0.53 1.31
CA ILE A 232 12.44 0.91 1.94
C ILE A 232 13.60 0.05 1.41
N GLU A 233 13.35 -1.24 1.21
CA GLU A 233 14.33 -2.25 0.84
C GLU A 233 14.68 -2.23 -0.65
N GLU A 234 13.86 -1.61 -1.51
CA GLU A 234 14.15 -1.48 -2.95
C GLU A 234 15.40 -0.64 -3.22
N TYR A 235 15.80 0.18 -2.24
CA TYR A 235 17.00 1.01 -2.30
C TYR A 235 18.25 0.30 -1.75
N SER A 236 18.10 -0.96 -1.29
CA SER A 236 19.19 -1.72 -0.69
C SER A 236 20.07 -2.42 -1.73
N PRO A 237 21.40 -2.46 -1.53
CA PRO A 237 22.26 -3.35 -2.30
C PRO A 237 22.12 -4.83 -1.88
N ILE A 238 21.44 -5.12 -0.77
CA ILE A 238 21.23 -6.48 -0.27
C ILE A 238 19.96 -7.05 -0.93
N MET A 239 20.14 -7.91 -1.93
CA MET A 239 19.05 -8.44 -2.77
C MET A 239 17.92 -9.10 -1.97
N GLN A 240 18.23 -9.78 -0.87
CA GLN A 240 17.26 -10.53 -0.08
C GLN A 240 16.65 -9.70 1.08
N LEU A 241 16.98 -8.40 1.18
CA LEU A 241 16.50 -7.58 2.30
C LEU A 241 14.98 -7.40 2.26
N GLN A 242 14.39 -7.22 1.08
CA GLN A 242 12.94 -7.07 0.93
C GLN A 242 12.19 -8.30 1.46
N ASP A 243 12.55 -9.50 0.98
CA ASP A 243 11.95 -10.75 1.46
C ASP A 243 12.18 -10.94 2.97
N LYS A 244 13.37 -10.58 3.47
CA LYS A 244 13.67 -10.65 4.90
C LYS A 244 12.72 -9.74 5.70
N VAL A 245 12.62 -8.46 5.35
CA VAL A 245 11.78 -7.52 6.11
C VAL A 245 10.32 -7.95 6.08
N ARG A 246 9.79 -8.29 4.90
CA ARG A 246 8.40 -8.74 4.77
C ARG A 246 8.10 -9.99 5.61
N ASN A 247 9.01 -10.97 5.62
CA ASN A 247 8.85 -12.17 6.44
C ASN A 247 8.90 -11.86 7.95
N GLU A 248 9.80 -10.98 8.39
CA GLU A 248 9.89 -10.62 9.81
C GLU A 248 8.70 -9.78 10.29
N VAL A 249 8.15 -8.91 9.42
CA VAL A 249 6.91 -8.17 9.67
C VAL A 249 5.71 -9.11 9.74
N GLN A 250 5.57 -10.06 8.82
CA GLN A 250 4.52 -11.08 8.90
C GLN A 250 4.67 -11.94 10.17
N GLY A 251 5.92 -12.29 10.53
CA GLY A 251 6.24 -12.99 11.77
C GLY A 251 5.88 -12.21 13.03
N MET A 252 6.02 -10.88 13.00
CA MET A 252 5.53 -9.98 14.06
C MET A 252 4.01 -10.10 14.20
N PHE A 253 3.30 -10.07 13.06
CA PHE A 253 1.86 -10.27 13.07
C PHE A 253 1.44 -11.67 13.50
N ALA A 254 2.31 -12.67 13.34
CA ALA A 254 2.12 -14.02 13.86
C ALA A 254 2.51 -14.17 15.35
N GLY A 255 3.02 -13.12 16.01
CA GLY A 255 3.25 -13.08 17.45
C GLY A 255 4.66 -12.71 17.90
N ASN A 256 5.63 -12.50 17.00
CA ASN A 256 6.95 -12.02 17.40
C ASN A 256 6.86 -10.59 17.98
N PRO A 257 7.61 -10.26 19.05
CA PRO A 257 7.69 -8.89 19.57
C PRO A 257 8.33 -7.91 18.56
N PRO A 258 7.88 -6.65 18.48
CA PRO A 258 8.45 -5.63 17.59
C PRO A 258 9.97 -5.46 17.70
N GLN A 259 10.52 -5.42 18.92
CA GLN A 259 11.98 -5.32 19.11
C GLN A 259 12.71 -6.51 18.50
N LYS A 260 12.22 -7.74 18.73
CA LYS A 260 12.81 -8.96 18.19
C LYS A 260 12.77 -8.98 16.66
N THR A 261 11.65 -8.56 16.07
CA THR A 261 11.50 -8.38 14.62
C THR A 261 12.57 -7.43 14.09
N ALA A 262 12.72 -6.27 14.72
CA ALA A 262 13.69 -5.26 14.33
C ALA A 262 15.14 -5.75 14.46
N ASP A 263 15.48 -6.41 15.57
CA ASP A 263 16.80 -7.00 15.82
C ASP A 263 17.15 -8.07 14.78
N THR A 264 16.16 -8.87 14.37
CA THR A 264 16.34 -9.94 13.39
C THR A 264 16.62 -9.37 11.99
N ILE A 265 15.96 -8.27 11.63
CA ILE A 265 16.24 -7.52 10.40
C ILE A 265 17.64 -6.90 10.47
N GLN A 266 17.98 -6.22 11.56
CA GLN A 266 19.28 -5.58 11.72
C GLN A 266 20.43 -6.60 11.67
N SER A 267 20.28 -7.74 12.35
CA SER A 267 21.26 -8.83 12.33
C SER A 267 21.49 -9.37 10.92
N PHE A 268 20.43 -9.47 10.12
CA PHE A 268 20.52 -9.86 8.72
C PHE A 268 21.29 -8.82 7.89
N VAL A 269 21.00 -7.54 8.07
CA VAL A 269 21.74 -6.45 7.40
C VAL A 269 23.22 -6.50 7.77
N ASP A 270 23.55 -6.61 9.05
CA ASP A 270 24.95 -6.63 9.51
C ASP A 270 25.72 -7.85 8.99
N SER A 271 25.05 -9.00 8.83
CA SER A 271 25.65 -10.21 8.26
C SER A 271 25.85 -10.16 6.74
N ASN A 272 25.26 -9.17 6.06
CA ASN A 272 25.32 -9.00 4.61
C ASN A 272 26.00 -7.68 4.19
N LYS A 273 26.55 -6.92 5.14
CA LYS A 273 27.43 -5.79 4.83
C LYS A 273 28.73 -6.33 4.23
N LYS A 274 29.05 -5.87 3.02
CA LYS A 274 30.34 -6.10 2.38
C LYS A 274 31.39 -5.14 2.92
#